data_AF-L7F3D4-F1
#
_entry.id   AF-L7F3D4-F1
#
_cell.length_a   1.000
_cell.length_b   1.000
_cell.length_c   1.000
_cell.angle_alpha   90.00
_cell.angle_beta   90.00
_cell.angle_gamma   90.00
#
_symmetry.space_group_name_H-M   'P 1'
#
loop_
_entity.id
_entity.type
_entity.pdbx_description
1 polymer ?
#
loop_
_entity_poly.entity_id
_entity_poly.type
_entity_poly.pdbx_seq_one_letter_code
_entity_poly.pdbx_strand_id
1 'polypeptide(L)'
;MLVDGAANGTVRVGADSATDPYYGDTPATATLPLLCLRVTGSGVPSGITPDFYAGWARGTVAATPPVQGKALTSLSVANSLCVQYYGTGWRMAEFHDGRYGSNLESSGGWSFWAHGYLPANTRFWAAIDDQPANPWN
;
A
#
# COMPACT_ATOMS: atom_id res chain seq x y z
N MET A 1 -5.86 4.91 0.50
CA MET A 1 -5.54 4.08 -0.69
C MET A 1 -6.60 3.00 -0.86
N LEU A 2 -6.88 2.54 -2.09
CA LEU A 2 -7.82 1.46 -2.39
C LEU A 2 -7.33 0.54 -3.51
N VAL A 3 -7.99 -0.61 -3.71
CA VAL A 3 -7.84 -1.44 -4.92
C VAL A 3 -8.52 -0.76 -6.12
N ASP A 4 -7.74 -0.39 -7.14
CA ASP A 4 -8.23 0.27 -8.37
C ASP A 4 -7.97 -0.56 -9.65
N GLY A 5 -7.41 -1.76 -9.50
CA GLY A 5 -7.24 -2.74 -10.58
C GLY A 5 -6.77 -4.11 -10.07
N ALA A 6 -7.13 -5.19 -10.76
CA ALA A 6 -6.65 -6.53 -10.47
C ALA A 6 -6.64 -7.41 -11.73
N ALA A 7 -5.58 -8.18 -11.92
CA ALA A 7 -5.45 -9.14 -13.02
C ALA A 7 -4.38 -10.20 -12.72
N ASN A 8 -4.62 -11.46 -13.09
CA ASN A 8 -3.59 -12.52 -13.10
C ASN A 8 -2.74 -12.63 -11.81
N GLY A 9 -3.35 -12.51 -10.63
CA GLY A 9 -2.66 -12.60 -9.34
C GLY A 9 -1.85 -11.36 -8.96
N THR A 10 -2.06 -10.26 -9.66
CA THR A 10 -1.62 -8.93 -9.25
C THR A 10 -2.81 -8.02 -8.96
N VAL A 11 -2.52 -7.01 -8.15
CA VAL A 11 -3.44 -5.97 -7.75
C VAL A 11 -2.72 -4.64 -7.89
N ARG A 12 -3.44 -3.63 -8.38
CA ARG A 12 -3.06 -2.23 -8.29
C ARG A 12 -3.83 -1.58 -7.16
N VAL A 13 -3.10 -0.90 -6.30
CA VAL A 13 -3.64 -0.09 -5.22
C VAL A 13 -3.19 1.35 -5.39
N GLY A 14 -4.06 2.32 -5.12
CA GLY A 14 -3.75 3.72 -5.34
C GLY A 14 -4.75 4.71 -4.76
N ALA A 15 -4.55 5.96 -5.12
CA ALA A 15 -5.47 7.06 -4.88
C ALA A 15 -6.60 7.07 -5.91
N ASP A 16 -7.81 7.42 -5.46
CA ASP A 16 -8.92 7.83 -6.32
C ASP A 16 -9.25 9.32 -6.11
N SER A 17 -10.33 9.80 -6.74
CA SER A 17 -10.75 11.20 -6.63
C SER A 17 -11.16 11.65 -5.22
N ALA A 18 -11.35 10.73 -4.28
CA ALA A 18 -11.65 11.04 -2.89
C ALA A 18 -10.40 11.03 -1.99
N THR A 19 -9.28 10.50 -2.49
CA THR A 19 -8.05 10.36 -1.72
C THR A 19 -7.31 11.68 -1.64
N ASP A 20 -7.06 12.16 -0.43
CA ASP A 20 -6.16 13.28 -0.14
C ASP A 20 -4.88 12.75 0.52
N PRO A 21 -3.80 12.50 -0.25
CA PRO A 21 -2.53 12.03 0.31
C PRO A 21 -1.73 13.15 0.98
N TYR A 22 -2.11 14.41 0.83
CA TYR A 22 -1.39 15.55 1.40
C TYR A 22 -1.81 15.81 2.84
N TYR A 23 -3.11 15.76 3.13
CA TYR A 23 -3.66 16.07 4.45
C TYR A 23 -4.44 14.91 5.09
N GLY A 24 -4.75 13.87 4.33
CA GLY A 24 -5.59 12.76 4.76
C GLY A 24 -7.08 13.05 4.51
N ASP A 25 -7.78 12.03 4.02
CA ASP A 25 -9.21 12.05 3.66
C ASP A 25 -10.07 11.24 4.64
N THR A 26 -9.44 10.48 5.53
CA THR A 26 -10.11 9.47 6.37
C THR A 26 -9.91 9.78 7.86
N PRO A 27 -10.98 9.96 8.66
CA PRO A 27 -10.83 10.26 10.08
C PRO A 27 -10.22 9.07 10.83
N ALA A 28 -9.33 9.32 11.79
CA ALA A 28 -8.69 8.26 12.59
C ALA A 28 -9.68 7.41 13.40
N THR A 29 -10.93 7.85 13.59
CA THR A 29 -12.00 7.06 14.21
C THR A 29 -12.57 5.97 13.29
N ALA A 30 -12.32 6.05 11.98
CA ALA A 30 -12.72 5.05 11.00
C ALA A 30 -12.02 3.71 11.25
N THR A 31 -12.65 2.63 10.78
CA THR A 31 -12.11 1.28 10.87
C THR A 31 -11.92 0.74 9.45
N LEU A 32 -10.67 0.61 9.02
CA LEU A 32 -10.28 0.11 7.70
C LEU A 32 -9.22 -0.98 7.86
N PRO A 33 -9.17 -1.97 6.95
CA PRO A 33 -8.02 -2.87 6.86
C PRO A 33 -6.69 -2.10 6.72
N LEU A 34 -5.61 -2.64 7.26
CA LEU A 34 -4.25 -2.16 7.02
C LEU A 34 -3.69 -2.86 5.78
N LEU A 35 -3.18 -2.10 4.82
CA LEU A 35 -2.47 -2.67 3.69
C LEU A 35 -1.05 -3.04 4.13
N CYS A 36 -0.73 -4.32 4.10
CA CYS A 36 0.60 -4.85 4.42
C CYS A 36 1.31 -5.28 3.15
N LEU A 37 2.61 -5.01 3.08
CA LEU A 37 3.51 -5.38 1.99
C LEU A 37 4.69 -6.20 2.53
N ARG A 38 5.05 -7.25 1.79
CA ARG A 38 6.34 -7.92 1.91
C ARG A 38 7.10 -7.81 0.59
N VAL A 39 8.20 -7.09 0.61
CA VAL A 39 9.10 -6.95 -0.54
C VAL A 39 10.02 -8.16 -0.61
N THR A 40 9.99 -8.87 -1.73
CA THR A 40 10.78 -10.09 -1.97
C THR A 40 11.75 -9.95 -3.13
N GLY A 41 11.73 -8.82 -3.84
CA GLY A 41 12.54 -8.64 -5.04
C GLY A 41 11.96 -9.33 -6.28
N SER A 42 10.67 -9.70 -6.27
CA SER A 42 10.00 -10.30 -7.41
C SER A 42 10.13 -9.43 -8.66
N GLY A 43 10.45 -10.05 -9.80
CA GLY A 43 10.43 -9.40 -11.11
C GLY A 43 9.02 -8.94 -11.50
N VAL A 44 8.95 -8.00 -12.45
CA VAL A 44 7.66 -7.50 -12.97
C VAL A 44 6.98 -8.60 -13.79
N PRO A 45 5.73 -8.97 -13.48
CA PRO A 45 4.98 -9.93 -14.30
C PRO A 45 4.71 -9.43 -15.72
N SER A 46 4.59 -10.35 -16.67
CA SER A 46 4.22 -10.01 -18.05
C SER A 46 2.88 -9.24 -18.10
N GLY A 47 2.82 -8.18 -18.90
CA GLY A 47 1.62 -7.35 -19.05
C GLY A 47 1.53 -6.16 -18.09
N ILE A 48 2.49 -6.01 -17.18
CA ILE A 48 2.66 -4.78 -16.38
C ILE A 48 3.89 -4.04 -16.90
N THR A 49 3.71 -2.75 -17.20
CA THR A 49 4.81 -1.82 -17.50
C THR A 49 4.81 -0.75 -16.42
N PRO A 50 5.73 -0.84 -15.43
CA PRO A 50 5.78 0.13 -14.35
C PRO A 50 6.23 1.49 -14.85
N ASP A 51 5.58 2.54 -14.36
CA ASP A 51 5.94 3.92 -14.62
C ASP A 51 5.92 4.75 -13.33
N PHE A 52 6.09 6.07 -13.46
CA PHE A 52 6.07 6.98 -12.32
C PHE A 52 4.75 6.95 -11.52
N TYR A 53 3.62 6.68 -12.16
CA TYR A 53 2.29 6.76 -11.53
C TYR A 53 1.83 5.41 -10.97
N ALA A 54 2.22 4.31 -11.61
CA ALA A 54 1.84 2.94 -11.29
C ALA A 54 3.06 2.01 -11.32
N GLY A 55 3.95 2.19 -10.33
CA GLY A 55 5.17 1.38 -10.19
C GLY A 55 4.90 -0.07 -9.77
N TRP A 56 5.95 -0.88 -9.68
CA TRP A 56 5.90 -2.26 -9.18
C TRP A 56 6.55 -2.36 -7.79
N ALA A 57 5.81 -2.88 -6.81
CA ALA A 57 6.26 -2.96 -5.42
C ALA A 57 7.28 -4.08 -5.15
N ARG A 58 7.60 -4.92 -6.14
CA ARG A 58 8.60 -6.01 -6.03
C ARG A 58 8.27 -7.01 -4.92
N GLY A 59 6.98 -7.23 -4.67
CA GLY A 59 6.52 -7.94 -3.50
C GLY A 59 5.05 -8.37 -3.57
N THR A 60 4.55 -8.81 -2.42
CA THR A 60 3.17 -9.28 -2.23
C THR A 60 2.46 -8.40 -1.21
N VAL A 61 1.22 -8.03 -1.49
CA VAL A 61 0.33 -7.34 -0.54
C VAL A 61 -0.74 -8.25 0.03
N ALA A 62 -1.16 -7.92 1.25
CA ALA A 62 -2.30 -8.52 1.93
C ALA A 62 -2.96 -7.46 2.83
N ALA A 63 -4.25 -7.64 3.12
CA ALA A 63 -5.01 -6.73 3.96
C ALA A 63 -5.34 -7.38 5.30
N THR A 64 -5.04 -6.72 6.42
CA THR A 64 -5.42 -7.24 7.76
C THR A 64 -6.94 -7.26 7.93
N PRO A 65 -7.48 -7.88 9.00
CA PRO A 65 -8.80 -7.49 9.51
C PRO A 65 -8.88 -5.97 9.76
N PRO A 66 -10.08 -5.37 9.75
CA PRO A 66 -10.23 -3.93 9.95
C PRO A 66 -9.62 -3.43 11.28
N VAL A 67 -8.86 -2.34 11.21
CA VAL A 67 -8.18 -1.69 12.33
C VAL A 67 -8.69 -0.26 12.46
N GLN A 68 -9.00 0.16 13.69
CA GLN A 68 -9.36 1.56 13.93
C GLN A 68 -8.13 2.44 13.77
N GLY A 69 -8.21 3.52 12.99
CA GLY A 69 -7.08 4.42 12.71
C GLY A 69 -6.38 4.92 13.97
N LYS A 70 -7.13 5.22 15.04
CA LYS A 70 -6.61 5.64 16.35
C LYS A 70 -5.68 4.63 17.03
N ALA A 71 -5.75 3.36 16.65
CA ALA A 71 -4.84 2.33 17.16
C ALA A 71 -3.48 2.37 16.44
N LEU A 72 -3.40 3.01 15.27
CA LEU A 72 -2.17 3.23 14.53
C LEU A 72 -1.52 4.51 15.04
N THR A 73 -0.74 4.41 16.12
CA THR A 73 -0.09 5.58 16.75
C THR A 73 1.31 5.87 16.22
N SER A 74 1.83 5.03 15.33
CA SER A 74 3.10 5.23 14.62
C SER A 74 3.25 4.20 13.50
N LEU A 75 4.20 4.44 12.59
CA LEU A 75 4.61 3.45 11.59
C LEU A 75 5.10 2.14 12.24
N SER A 76 5.78 2.21 13.39
CA SER A 76 6.25 1.02 14.12
C SER A 76 5.09 0.14 14.60
N VAL A 77 4.02 0.75 15.11
CA VAL A 77 2.80 0.03 15.52
C VAL A 77 2.11 -0.60 14.32
N ALA A 78 1.98 0.13 13.20
CA ALA A 78 1.40 -0.40 11.98
C ALA A 78 2.23 -1.58 11.41
N ASN A 79 3.56 -1.46 11.38
CA ASN A 79 4.45 -2.54 10.97
C ASN A 79 4.31 -3.77 11.89
N SER A 80 4.20 -3.55 13.19
CA SER A 80 4.01 -4.64 14.17
C SER A 80 2.71 -5.41 13.92
N LEU A 81 1.63 -4.74 13.52
CA LEU A 81 0.39 -5.40 13.11
C LEU A 81 0.60 -6.26 11.84
N CYS A 82 1.29 -5.75 10.84
CA CYS A 82 1.61 -6.54 9.64
C CYS A 82 2.45 -7.77 9.97
N VAL A 83 3.45 -7.64 10.85
CA VAL A 83 4.24 -8.77 11.35
C VAL A 83 3.38 -9.76 12.15
N GLN A 84 2.46 -9.27 12.98
CA GLN A 84 1.57 -10.12 13.76
C GLN A 84 0.68 -11.01 12.88
N TYR A 85 0.12 -10.47 11.80
CA TYR A 85 -0.78 -11.21 10.92
C TYR A 85 -0.05 -12.08 9.89
N TYR A 86 1.11 -11.65 9.41
CA TYR A 86 1.76 -12.25 8.23
C TYR A 86 3.20 -12.71 8.44
N GLY A 87 3.78 -12.44 9.61
CA GLY A 87 5.13 -12.84 10.00
C GLY A 87 6.21 -11.82 9.65
N THR A 88 7.45 -12.16 10.02
CA THR A 88 8.64 -11.31 9.80
C THR A 88 8.81 -10.93 8.32
N GLY A 89 9.18 -9.67 8.08
CA GLY A 89 9.41 -9.11 6.74
C GLY A 89 8.18 -8.44 6.11
N TRP A 90 7.02 -8.54 6.74
CA TRP A 90 5.86 -7.73 6.39
C TRP A 90 5.89 -6.38 7.13
N ARG A 91 5.47 -5.33 6.45
CA ARG A 91 5.31 -3.97 7.00
C ARG A 91 4.07 -3.32 6.43
N MET A 92 3.63 -2.20 7.00
CA MET A 92 2.62 -1.37 6.35
C MET A 92 3.14 -0.94 4.97
N ALA A 93 2.29 -1.01 3.96
CA ALA A 93 2.59 -0.48 2.65
C ALA A 93 2.67 1.05 2.73
N GLU A 94 3.61 1.61 1.99
CA GLU A 94 3.84 3.05 1.85
C GLU A 94 3.34 3.48 0.46
N PHE A 95 2.78 4.69 0.38
CA PHE A 95 2.11 5.23 -0.79
C PHE A 95 2.99 5.22 -2.06
N HIS A 96 4.30 5.40 -1.90
CA HIS A 96 5.32 5.41 -2.95
C HIS A 96 6.12 4.10 -3.09
N ASP A 97 5.57 2.97 -2.61
CA ASP A 97 6.24 1.66 -2.70
C ASP A 97 6.49 1.17 -4.15
N GLY A 98 5.79 1.75 -5.12
CA GLY A 98 5.96 1.45 -6.54
C GLY A 98 7.32 1.86 -7.07
N ARG A 99 8.02 0.91 -7.71
CA ARG A 99 9.29 1.14 -8.40
C ARG A 99 9.15 1.08 -9.92
N TYR A 100 9.92 1.89 -10.64
CA TYR A 100 9.94 1.92 -12.10
C TYR A 100 11.35 2.20 -12.63
N GLY A 101 11.51 2.15 -13.96
CA GLY A 101 12.80 2.24 -14.64
C GLY A 101 13.30 0.87 -15.06
N SER A 102 14.36 0.86 -15.89
CA SER A 102 14.88 -0.36 -16.52
C SER A 102 15.31 -1.45 -15.52
N ASN A 103 15.70 -1.02 -14.32
CA ASN A 103 16.14 -1.87 -13.20
C ASN A 103 15.32 -1.62 -11.93
N LEU A 104 14.13 -1.00 -12.03
CA LEU A 104 13.29 -0.61 -10.89
C LEU A 104 14.02 0.30 -9.89
N GLU A 105 14.88 1.18 -10.40
CA GLU A 105 15.75 2.07 -9.64
C GLU A 105 15.06 3.33 -9.13
N SER A 106 13.96 3.74 -9.76
CA SER A 106 13.23 4.96 -9.41
C SER A 106 11.98 4.64 -8.58
N SER A 107 11.60 5.58 -7.71
CA SER A 107 10.30 5.60 -7.02
C SER A 107 9.50 6.79 -7.50
N GLY A 108 8.18 6.66 -7.48
CA GLY A 108 7.24 7.73 -7.72
C GLY A 108 5.91 7.36 -7.06
N GLY A 109 4.82 7.90 -7.55
CA GLY A 109 3.56 7.21 -7.39
C GLY A 109 2.35 8.09 -7.16
N TRP A 110 1.24 7.52 -7.58
CA TRP A 110 -0.11 7.71 -7.03
C TRP A 110 -0.78 6.33 -6.77
N SER A 111 -0.14 5.26 -7.25
CA SER A 111 -0.54 3.88 -7.15
C SER A 111 0.68 2.97 -7.29
N PHE A 112 0.53 1.70 -6.93
CA PHE A 112 1.49 0.67 -7.27
C PHE A 112 0.82 -0.68 -7.53
N TRP A 113 1.44 -1.47 -8.38
CA TRP A 113 1.17 -2.89 -8.58
C TRP A 113 1.94 -3.75 -7.60
N ALA A 114 1.33 -4.84 -7.14
CA ALA A 114 1.97 -5.88 -6.35
C ALA A 114 1.33 -7.24 -6.66
N HIS A 115 1.98 -8.34 -6.24
CA HIS A 115 1.28 -9.63 -6.18
C HIS A 115 0.22 -9.58 -5.08
N GLY A 116 -0.93 -10.21 -5.30
CA GLY A 116 -1.97 -10.32 -4.28
C GLY A 116 -3.37 -10.47 -4.86
N TYR A 117 -4.30 -10.79 -3.97
CA TYR A 117 -5.73 -10.89 -4.25
C TYR A 117 -6.46 -10.07 -3.20
N LEU A 118 -6.89 -8.87 -3.58
CA LEU A 118 -7.67 -7.97 -2.74
C LEU A 118 -8.98 -7.64 -3.46
N PRO A 119 -10.14 -7.59 -2.77
CA PRO A 119 -11.39 -7.24 -3.41
C PRO A 119 -11.34 -5.83 -3.99
N ALA A 120 -11.90 -5.64 -5.19
CA ALA A 120 -11.98 -4.33 -5.84
C ALA A 120 -12.65 -3.30 -4.92
N ASN A 121 -12.19 -2.05 -4.99
CA ASN A 121 -12.68 -0.92 -4.19
C ASN A 121 -12.50 -1.06 -2.66
N THR A 122 -11.75 -2.05 -2.18
CA THR A 122 -11.41 -2.12 -0.75
C THR A 122 -10.50 -0.94 -0.40
N ARG A 123 -10.88 -0.14 0.60
CA ARG A 123 -10.06 0.95 1.16
C ARG A 123 -9.20 0.46 2.31
N PHE A 124 -7.98 0.98 2.38
CA PHE A 124 -6.99 0.62 3.39
C PHE A 124 -6.35 1.83 4.03
N TRP A 125 -5.88 1.64 5.26
CA TRP A 125 -4.77 2.41 5.77
C TRP A 125 -3.50 2.04 5.01
N ALA A 126 -2.79 3.04 4.50
CA ALA A 126 -1.44 2.96 3.94
C ALA A 126 -0.62 4.12 4.54
N ALA A 127 0.69 3.93 4.70
CA ALA A 127 1.57 4.97 5.17
C ALA A 127 1.89 5.95 4.03
N ILE A 128 2.24 7.18 4.38
CA ILE A 128 2.95 8.11 3.52
C ILE A 128 3.99 8.85 4.36
N ASP A 129 5.25 8.84 3.94
CA ASP A 129 6.37 9.32 4.77
C ASP A 129 6.79 10.77 4.47
N ASP A 130 6.35 11.31 3.33
CA ASP A 130 6.65 12.67 2.88
C ASP A 130 5.48 13.65 3.06
N GLN A 131 4.32 13.19 3.54
CA GLN A 131 3.13 14.01 3.83
C GLN A 131 2.52 13.75 5.23
N PRO A 132 1.84 14.75 5.83
CA PRO A 132 1.18 14.60 7.12
C PRO A 132 -0.20 13.90 7.07
N ALA A 133 -0.43 12.92 6.18
CA ALA A 133 -1.75 12.28 6.00
C ALA A 133 -2.00 10.96 6.77
N ASN A 134 -1.10 10.54 7.66
CA ASN A 134 -1.28 9.33 8.45
C ASN A 134 -2.18 9.55 9.68
N PRO A 135 -2.84 8.50 10.21
CA PRO A 135 -3.66 8.59 11.43
C PRO A 135 -2.92 9.04 12.71
N TRP A 136 -1.58 8.99 12.71
CA TRP A 136 -0.73 9.35 13.85
C TRP A 136 -0.12 10.75 13.77
N ASN A 137 -0.50 11.54 12.76
CA ASN A 137 -0.05 12.92 12.62
C ASN A 137 -0.95 13.90 13.39
#